data_AF-A0A443RTI1-F1
#
_entry.id   AF-A0A443RTI1-F1
#
_cell.length_a   1.000
_cell.length_b   1.000
_cell.length_c   1.000
_cell.angle_alpha   90.00
_cell.angle_beta   90.00
_cell.angle_gamma   90.00
#
_symmetry.space_group_name_H-M   'P 1'
#
loop_
_entity.id
_entity.type
_entity.pdbx_description
1 polymer ?
#
loop_
_entity_poly.entity_id
_entity_poly.type
_entity_poly.pdbx_seq_one_letter_code
_entity_poly.pdbx_strand_id
1 'polypeptide(L)'
;DVVNVLEIRKLKDGTLIQNVNIPIGTISSRHGERKYSELFFSMMSFLNPFVIYQIDLKNSFEPKVIQQGSLKNFDPSQFITEQVFFKSKDGTRIPMFITKRKNISLDGSNPCFLYGYGGFNISIRPHFALTKLMAIEKLNAVYAVVNMRGGGEYGDKWHDGGRLLNRQNSFDDFIGAAEYLISQKYTSSDKLIIEGGSQGGMMVAACTNQRPDLFGCTIAHVGVMDMLRFHKFTIGHAWMSDYGNPDEEIHFKNVYKFSPLHNVPKEA
;
A
#
# COMPACT_ATOMS: atom_id res chain seq x y z
N ASP A 1 -12.44 -2.14 4.70
CA ASP A 1 -11.96 -3.54 4.63
C ASP A 1 -10.50 -3.62 5.07
N VAL A 2 -9.59 -2.92 4.40
CA VAL A 2 -8.18 -2.80 4.84
C VAL A 2 -7.99 -1.66 5.86
N VAL A 3 -8.59 -1.77 7.05
CA VAL A 3 -8.50 -0.78 8.13
C VAL A 3 -8.22 -1.45 9.47
N ASN A 4 -7.67 -0.70 10.44
CA ASN A 4 -7.44 -1.27 11.76
C ASN A 4 -8.75 -1.37 12.54
N VAL A 5 -8.87 -2.44 13.31
CA VAL A 5 -9.85 -2.61 14.39
C VAL A 5 -9.06 -2.78 15.68
N LEU A 6 -9.51 -2.14 16.75
CA LEU A 6 -8.94 -2.29 18.08
C LEU A 6 -9.96 -2.96 19.00
N GLU A 7 -9.61 -4.13 19.51
CA GLU A 7 -10.46 -4.92 20.40
C GLU A 7 -9.85 -4.96 21.80
N ILE A 8 -10.69 -4.85 22.82
CA ILE A 8 -10.33 -5.12 24.21
C ILE A 8 -10.89 -6.49 24.57
N ARG A 9 -10.01 -7.39 25.03
CA ARG A 9 -10.34 -8.77 25.37
C ARG A 9 -9.85 -9.12 26.77
N LYS A 10 -10.53 -10.06 27.43
CA LYS A 10 -10.05 -10.66 28.68
C LYS A 10 -8.87 -11.57 28.38
N LEU A 11 -7.75 -11.36 29.07
CA LEU A 11 -6.55 -12.18 28.87
C LEU A 11 -6.75 -13.66 29.26
N LYS A 12 -7.60 -13.93 30.27
CA LYS A 12 -7.78 -15.29 30.82
C LYS A 12 -8.41 -16.26 29.83
N ASP A 13 -9.35 -15.80 29.02
CA ASP A 13 -10.21 -16.65 28.19
C ASP A 13 -10.43 -16.11 26.77
N GLY A 14 -9.86 -14.94 26.43
CA GLY A 14 -9.98 -14.32 25.11
C GLY A 14 -11.33 -13.66 24.83
N THR A 15 -12.24 -13.62 25.81
CA THR A 15 -13.59 -13.07 25.64
C THR A 15 -13.52 -11.60 25.22
N LEU A 16 -14.25 -11.23 24.16
CA LEU A 16 -14.39 -9.84 23.72
C LEU A 16 -15.13 -9.02 24.77
N ILE A 17 -14.53 -7.92 25.19
CA ILE A 17 -15.14 -6.94 26.09
C ILE A 17 -15.77 -5.83 25.25
N GLN A 18 -14.98 -5.21 24.37
CA GLN A 18 -15.43 -4.08 23.56
C GLN A 18 -14.60 -3.93 22.28
N ASN A 19 -15.26 -3.49 21.21
CA ASN A 19 -14.60 -2.90 20.04
C ASN A 19 -14.43 -1.40 20.29
N VAL A 20 -13.19 -0.92 20.26
CA VAL A 20 -12.88 0.51 20.45
C VAL A 20 -13.23 1.24 19.16
N ASN A 21 -14.07 2.27 19.27
CA ASN A 21 -14.42 3.10 18.12
C ASN A 21 -13.22 3.99 17.76
N ILE A 22 -12.60 3.73 16.61
CA ILE A 22 -11.46 4.50 16.09
C ILE A 22 -11.73 4.92 14.65
N PRO A 23 -11.24 6.10 14.23
CA PRO A 23 -11.39 6.55 12.85
C PRO A 23 -10.60 5.66 11.88
N ILE A 24 -10.93 5.74 10.59
CA ILE A 24 -10.17 5.08 9.54
C ILE A 24 -8.72 5.57 9.55
N GLY A 25 -7.78 4.64 9.67
CA GLY A 25 -6.35 4.95 9.70
C GLY A 25 -5.50 3.78 10.14
N THR A 26 -4.25 4.11 10.45
CA THR A 26 -3.24 3.17 10.93
C THR A 26 -2.86 3.45 12.36
N ILE A 27 -2.98 2.44 13.23
CA ILE A 27 -2.34 2.48 14.55
C ILE A 27 -0.83 2.29 14.35
N SER A 28 -0.08 3.39 14.47
CA SER A 28 1.37 3.44 14.19
C SER A 28 2.25 3.11 15.39
N SER A 29 1.76 3.32 16.62
CA SER A 29 2.47 2.93 17.83
C SER A 29 1.49 2.63 18.96
N ARG A 30 1.91 1.78 19.89
CA ARG A 30 1.16 1.40 21.10
C ARG A 30 2.12 1.36 22.26
N HIS A 31 1.77 1.99 23.37
CA HIS A 31 2.53 2.03 24.60
C HIS A 31 1.60 1.74 25.77
N GLY A 32 1.89 0.66 26.49
CA GLY A 32 1.15 0.24 27.66
C GLY A 32 1.86 -0.97 28.25
N GLU A 33 2.00 -0.98 29.57
CA GLU A 33 2.58 -2.12 30.29
C GLU A 33 1.51 -2.82 31.11
N ARG A 34 1.64 -4.14 31.28
CA ARG A 34 0.65 -4.98 31.97
C ARG A 34 0.30 -4.53 33.40
N LYS A 35 1.22 -3.84 34.08
CA LYS A 35 1.02 -3.31 35.45
C LYS A 35 0.23 -2.01 35.50
N TYR A 36 0.09 -1.31 34.37
CA TYR A 36 -0.64 -0.04 34.28
C TYR A 36 -1.99 -0.25 33.62
N SER A 37 -2.93 0.65 33.93
CA SER A 37 -4.26 0.68 33.31
C SER A 37 -4.36 1.66 32.15
N GLU A 38 -3.29 2.36 31.82
CA GLU A 38 -3.27 3.33 30.73
C GLU A 38 -2.68 2.72 29.47
N LEU A 39 -3.39 2.87 28.35
CA LEU A 39 -2.92 2.53 27.02
C LEU A 39 -2.84 3.81 26.19
N PHE A 40 -1.66 4.09 25.66
CA PHE A 40 -1.44 5.14 24.69
C PHE A 40 -1.25 4.54 23.31
N PHE A 41 -1.87 5.13 22.29
CA PHE A 41 -1.61 4.72 20.91
C PHE A 41 -1.68 5.93 19.98
N SER A 42 -0.85 5.90 18.94
CA SER A 42 -0.90 6.91 17.87
C SER A 42 -1.62 6.34 16.66
N MET A 43 -2.41 7.18 16.01
CA MET A 43 -3.01 6.89 14.71
C MET A 43 -2.59 7.92 13.68
N MET A 44 -2.45 7.50 12.43
CA MET A 44 -2.30 8.39 11.27
C MET A 44 -3.23 7.98 10.15
N SER A 45 -3.47 8.87 9.20
CA SER A 45 -4.25 8.62 7.98
C SER A 45 -3.68 9.44 6.81
N PHE A 46 -4.27 9.33 5.63
CA PHE A 46 -3.82 10.11 4.46
C PHE A 46 -3.89 11.63 4.66
N LEU A 47 -4.86 12.11 5.43
CA LEU A 47 -5.11 13.55 5.64
C LEU A 47 -4.69 14.06 7.03
N ASN A 48 -4.30 13.18 7.94
CA ASN A 48 -3.93 13.54 9.30
C ASN A 48 -2.56 12.96 9.66
N PRO A 49 -1.56 13.79 10.03
CA PRO A 49 -0.20 13.35 10.28
C PRO A 49 -0.11 12.42 11.49
N PHE A 50 -0.77 12.77 12.59
CA PHE A 50 -0.97 11.88 13.73
C PHE A 50 -2.05 12.39 14.68
N VAL A 51 -2.65 11.47 15.43
CA VAL A 51 -3.46 11.72 16.63
C VAL A 51 -3.00 10.73 17.70
N ILE A 52 -2.69 11.22 18.90
CA ILE A 52 -2.36 10.39 20.05
C ILE A 52 -3.61 10.26 20.91
N TYR A 53 -3.97 9.02 21.22
CA TYR A 53 -5.08 8.66 22.07
C TYR A 53 -4.58 8.05 23.38
N GLN A 54 -5.37 8.22 24.43
CA GLN A 54 -5.24 7.53 25.71
C GLN A 54 -6.54 6.78 25.99
N ILE A 55 -6.43 5.54 26.47
CA ILE A 55 -7.54 4.77 27.05
C ILE A 55 -7.19 4.46 28.51
N ASP A 56 -8.14 4.68 29.41
CA ASP A 56 -8.05 4.27 30.82
C ASP A 56 -8.84 2.96 31.03
N LEU A 57 -8.14 1.85 30.97
CA LEU A 57 -8.69 0.50 31.05
C LEU A 57 -9.38 0.18 32.40
N LYS A 58 -9.29 1.05 33.43
CA LYS A 58 -10.06 0.88 34.68
C LYS A 58 -11.44 1.51 34.61
N ASN A 59 -11.53 2.69 33.99
CA ASN A 59 -12.71 3.55 34.11
C ASN A 59 -13.53 3.60 32.82
N SER A 60 -12.86 3.68 31.66
CA SER A 60 -13.52 3.80 30.37
C SER A 60 -12.65 3.31 29.23
N PHE A 61 -13.23 2.50 28.36
CA PHE A 61 -12.59 2.01 27.14
C PHE A 61 -12.67 3.00 25.97
N GLU A 62 -13.29 4.17 26.18
CA GLU A 62 -13.39 5.20 25.16
C GLU A 62 -12.05 5.92 24.97
N PRO A 63 -11.55 6.04 23.73
CA PRO A 63 -10.28 6.68 23.45
C PRO A 63 -10.42 8.21 23.55
N LYS A 64 -9.62 8.82 24.42
CA LYS A 64 -9.51 10.28 24.55
C LYS A 64 -8.34 10.80 23.72
N VAL A 65 -8.58 11.82 22.90
CA VAL A 65 -7.50 12.54 22.21
C VAL A 65 -6.67 13.31 23.22
N ILE A 66 -5.36 13.07 23.26
CA ILE A 66 -4.42 13.83 24.11
C ILE A 66 -3.57 14.81 23.31
N GLN A 67 -3.29 14.48 22.04
CA GLN A 67 -2.54 15.35 21.14
C GLN A 67 -2.94 15.06 19.70
N GLN A 68 -2.99 16.09 18.87
CA GLN A 68 -3.24 15.97 17.44
C GLN A 68 -2.27 16.83 16.65
N GLY A 69 -1.61 16.23 15.68
CA GLY A 69 -0.80 16.95 14.70
C GLY A 69 -1.71 17.73 13.75
N SER A 70 -1.36 18.98 13.48
CA SER A 70 -2.00 19.81 12.47
C SER A 70 -0.95 20.41 11.55
N LEU A 71 -1.34 20.65 10.30
CA LEU A 71 -0.53 21.36 9.33
C LEU A 71 -1.03 22.80 9.25
N LYS A 72 -0.11 23.76 9.29
CA LYS A 72 -0.46 25.18 9.09
C LYS A 72 -1.02 25.37 7.68
N ASN A 73 -2.09 26.15 7.57
CA ASN A 73 -2.72 26.51 6.29
C ASN A 73 -3.25 25.33 5.46
N PHE A 74 -3.61 24.23 6.12
CA PHE A 74 -4.19 23.06 5.47
C PHE A 74 -5.55 22.72 6.10
N ASP A 75 -6.57 22.63 5.25
CA ASP A 75 -7.92 22.25 5.65
C ASP A 75 -8.24 20.84 5.12
N PRO A 76 -8.18 19.79 5.97
CA PRO A 76 -8.46 18.42 5.55
C PRO A 76 -9.90 18.23 5.05
N SER A 77 -10.83 19.11 5.41
CA SER A 77 -12.24 18.96 5.04
C SER A 77 -12.49 19.14 3.54
N GLN A 78 -11.53 19.73 2.80
CA GLN A 78 -11.60 19.90 1.35
C GLN A 78 -11.24 18.63 0.57
N PHE A 79 -10.70 17.62 1.26
CA PHE A 79 -10.21 16.39 0.68
C PHE A 79 -11.02 15.19 1.16
N ILE A 80 -10.91 14.09 0.43
CA ILE A 80 -11.58 12.84 0.75
C ILE A 80 -10.66 11.68 0.40
N THR A 81 -10.71 10.64 1.23
CA THR A 81 -10.17 9.32 0.91
C THR A 81 -11.34 8.36 0.79
N GLU A 82 -11.38 7.62 -0.32
CA GLU A 82 -12.39 6.60 -0.59
C GLU A 82 -11.68 5.25 -0.77
N GLN A 83 -12.34 4.16 -0.35
CA GLN A 83 -11.89 2.81 -0.67
C GLN A 83 -12.75 2.26 -1.80
N VAL A 84 -12.09 1.89 -2.90
CA VAL A 84 -12.73 1.25 -4.05
C VAL A 84 -12.23 -0.18 -4.20
N PHE A 85 -12.97 -0.97 -4.98
CA PHE A 85 -12.56 -2.31 -5.39
C PHE A 85 -12.64 -2.42 -6.90
N PHE A 86 -11.57 -2.88 -7.53
CA PHE A 86 -11.55 -3.22 -8.95
C PHE A 86 -11.29 -4.72 -9.12
N LYS A 87 -11.50 -5.24 -10.33
CA LYS A 87 -11.18 -6.62 -10.66
C LYS A 87 -9.82 -6.67 -11.34
N SER A 88 -8.92 -7.51 -10.83
CA SER A 88 -7.67 -7.88 -11.50
C SER A 88 -7.94 -8.73 -12.74
N LYS A 89 -6.89 -9.06 -13.49
CA LYS A 89 -6.94 -9.84 -14.73
C LYS A 89 -7.65 -11.18 -14.59
N ASP A 90 -7.48 -11.85 -13.46
CA ASP A 90 -8.11 -13.14 -13.13
C ASP A 90 -9.48 -13.01 -12.45
N GLY A 91 -10.01 -11.77 -12.34
CA GLY A 91 -11.28 -11.47 -11.70
C GLY A 91 -11.22 -11.26 -10.19
N THR A 92 -10.06 -11.44 -9.54
CA THR A 92 -9.88 -11.19 -8.11
C THR A 92 -10.20 -9.73 -7.78
N ARG A 93 -10.97 -9.49 -6.71
CA ARG A 93 -11.30 -8.13 -6.25
C ARG A 93 -10.13 -7.57 -5.45
N ILE A 94 -9.54 -6.48 -5.92
CA ILE A 94 -8.39 -5.81 -5.29
C ILE A 94 -8.85 -4.49 -4.64
N PRO A 95 -8.51 -4.21 -3.37
CA PRO A 95 -8.79 -2.94 -2.74
C PRO A 95 -7.81 -1.86 -3.19
N MET A 96 -8.29 -0.62 -3.28
CA MET A 96 -7.44 0.54 -3.49
C MET A 96 -8.02 1.75 -2.74
N PHE A 97 -7.17 2.48 -2.04
CA PHE A 97 -7.53 3.78 -1.50
C PHE A 97 -7.24 4.87 -2.52
N ILE A 98 -8.15 5.83 -2.66
CA ILE A 98 -7.99 7.00 -3.53
C ILE A 98 -8.19 8.25 -2.68
N THR A 99 -7.17 9.10 -2.59
CA THR A 99 -7.23 10.39 -1.91
C THR A 99 -7.17 11.53 -2.93
N LYS A 100 -8.14 12.45 -2.86
CA LYS A 100 -8.29 13.57 -3.81
C LYS A 100 -9.04 14.74 -3.17
N ARG A 101 -9.08 15.89 -3.85
CA ARG A 101 -10.00 16.99 -3.52
C ARG A 101 -11.45 16.56 -3.79
N LYS A 102 -12.39 16.92 -2.91
CA LYS A 102 -13.80 16.45 -3.00
C LYS A 102 -14.45 16.74 -4.35
N ASN A 103 -14.32 17.97 -4.84
CA ASN A 103 -15.00 18.47 -6.04
C ASN A 103 -14.10 18.54 -7.28
N ILE A 104 -13.07 17.69 -7.35
CA ILE A 104 -12.22 17.58 -8.54
C ILE A 104 -12.99 16.98 -9.72
N SER A 105 -12.76 17.49 -10.93
CA SER A 105 -13.34 16.93 -12.15
C SER A 105 -12.68 15.60 -12.49
N LEU A 106 -13.47 14.56 -12.77
CA LEU A 106 -12.99 13.24 -13.20
C LEU A 106 -13.16 13.11 -14.71
N ASP A 107 -12.33 13.82 -15.46
CA ASP A 107 -12.31 13.89 -16.93
C ASP A 107 -11.02 13.28 -17.55
N GLY A 108 -10.17 12.68 -16.72
CA GLY A 108 -8.88 12.10 -17.11
C GLY A 108 -7.71 13.09 -17.12
N SER A 109 -7.95 14.37 -16.79
CA SER A 109 -6.92 15.41 -16.88
C SER A 109 -6.02 15.53 -15.63
N ASN A 110 -6.34 14.85 -14.53
CA ASN A 110 -5.59 15.01 -13.28
C ASN A 110 -4.29 14.19 -13.29
N PRO A 111 -3.16 14.73 -12.80
CA PRO A 111 -2.00 13.93 -12.46
C PRO A 111 -2.36 12.89 -11.41
N CYS A 112 -1.85 11.67 -11.52
CA CYS A 112 -2.15 10.62 -10.56
C CYS A 112 -0.88 9.90 -10.10
N PHE A 113 -0.70 9.78 -8.79
CA PHE A 113 0.31 8.94 -8.19
C PHE A 113 -0.34 7.61 -7.78
N LEU A 114 0.08 6.51 -8.37
CA LEU A 114 -0.30 5.16 -7.97
C LEU A 114 0.88 4.50 -7.25
N TYR A 115 0.68 4.17 -5.98
CA TYR A 115 1.67 3.53 -5.12
C TYR A 115 1.29 2.08 -4.79
N GLY A 116 2.30 1.21 -4.76
CA GLY A 116 2.14 -0.20 -4.39
C GLY A 116 3.42 -0.84 -3.87
N TYR A 117 3.26 -1.98 -3.20
CA TYR A 117 4.35 -2.85 -2.73
C TYR A 117 4.09 -4.27 -3.27
N GLY A 118 3.33 -5.11 -2.56
CA GLY A 118 2.89 -6.42 -3.08
C GLY A 118 3.86 -7.58 -2.80
N GLY A 119 4.43 -7.67 -1.60
CA GLY A 119 5.31 -8.78 -1.23
C GLY A 119 5.55 -8.88 0.27
N PHE A 120 6.16 -9.99 0.68
CA PHE A 120 6.68 -10.24 2.02
C PHE A 120 5.64 -10.14 3.15
N ASN A 121 4.37 -10.39 2.83
CA ASN A 121 3.26 -10.28 3.78
C ASN A 121 3.09 -8.86 4.37
N ILE A 122 3.64 -7.84 3.70
CA ILE A 122 3.56 -6.45 4.17
C ILE A 122 2.21 -5.86 3.72
N SER A 123 1.36 -5.52 4.69
CA SER A 123 0.13 -4.77 4.40
C SER A 123 0.43 -3.28 4.20
N ILE A 124 0.00 -2.71 3.08
CA ILE A 124 0.11 -1.27 2.84
C ILE A 124 -1.10 -0.56 3.42
N ARG A 125 -0.92 0.06 4.58
CA ARG A 125 -2.00 0.70 5.33
C ARG A 125 -2.06 2.20 5.03
N PRO A 126 -3.20 2.87 5.34
CA PRO A 126 -3.29 4.33 5.26
C PRO A 126 -2.16 5.00 6.05
N HIS A 127 -1.36 5.82 5.39
CA HIS A 127 -0.25 6.53 6.02
C HIS A 127 -0.22 7.99 5.54
N PHE A 128 0.33 8.86 6.36
CA PHE A 128 0.49 10.26 6.02
C PHE A 128 1.76 10.46 5.18
N ALA A 129 1.62 11.06 4.00
CA ALA A 129 2.73 11.41 3.13
C ALA A 129 2.63 12.89 2.72
N LEU A 130 3.44 13.74 3.35
CA LEU A 130 3.38 15.20 3.15
C LEU A 130 3.54 15.60 1.68
N THR A 131 4.48 14.99 0.96
CA THR A 131 4.73 15.28 -0.46
C THR A 131 3.54 14.91 -1.35
N LYS A 132 2.85 13.81 -1.06
CA LYS A 132 1.62 13.42 -1.78
C LYS A 132 0.47 14.36 -1.45
N LEU A 133 0.35 14.76 -0.19
CA LEU A 133 -0.65 15.73 0.21
C LEU A 133 -0.45 17.08 -0.49
N MET A 134 0.79 17.56 -0.57
CA MET A 134 1.12 18.78 -1.32
C MET A 134 0.78 18.66 -2.81
N ALA A 135 1.03 17.50 -3.42
CA ALA A 135 0.64 17.27 -4.82
C ALA A 135 -0.88 17.32 -5.00
N ILE A 136 -1.65 16.68 -4.10
CA ILE A 136 -3.13 16.75 -4.12
C ILE A 136 -3.60 18.19 -3.93
N GLU A 137 -3.04 18.91 -2.96
CA GLU A 137 -3.47 20.27 -2.62
C GLU A 137 -3.15 21.27 -3.74
N LYS A 138 -1.92 21.25 -4.26
CA LYS A 138 -1.39 22.28 -5.16
C LYS A 138 -1.54 21.96 -6.64
N LEU A 139 -1.58 20.68 -7.02
CA LEU A 139 -1.66 20.24 -8.42
C LEU A 139 -2.99 19.57 -8.76
N ASN A 140 -3.93 19.51 -7.81
CA ASN A 140 -5.14 18.68 -7.90
C ASN A 140 -4.79 17.24 -8.30
N ALA A 141 -3.68 16.71 -7.80
CA ALA A 141 -3.32 15.33 -8.07
C ALA A 141 -4.28 14.35 -7.38
N VAL A 142 -4.40 13.16 -7.93
CA VAL A 142 -5.03 12.00 -7.30
C VAL A 142 -3.93 11.12 -6.72
N TYR A 143 -4.05 10.71 -5.46
CA TYR A 143 -3.14 9.73 -4.86
C TYR A 143 -3.86 8.41 -4.60
N ALA A 144 -3.42 7.36 -5.27
CA ALA A 144 -3.96 6.02 -5.18
C ALA A 144 -2.95 5.07 -4.50
N VAL A 145 -3.44 4.22 -3.60
CA VAL A 145 -2.66 3.19 -2.93
C VAL A 145 -3.36 1.86 -3.11
N VAL A 146 -2.75 0.97 -3.91
CA VAL A 146 -3.32 -0.35 -4.20
C VAL A 146 -2.84 -1.40 -3.20
N ASN A 147 -3.78 -2.19 -2.70
CA ASN A 147 -3.55 -3.30 -1.77
C ASN A 147 -3.47 -4.62 -2.54
N MET A 148 -2.50 -4.72 -3.44
CA MET A 148 -2.28 -5.87 -4.34
C MET A 148 -1.84 -7.15 -3.60
N ARG A 149 -2.01 -8.31 -4.25
CA ARG A 149 -1.55 -9.60 -3.71
C ARG A 149 -0.04 -9.66 -3.52
N GLY A 150 0.40 -10.54 -2.62
CA GLY A 150 1.75 -10.58 -2.08
C GLY A 150 1.90 -9.80 -0.77
N GLY A 151 1.00 -8.84 -0.51
CA GLY A 151 0.86 -8.22 0.81
C GLY A 151 0.13 -9.10 1.82
N GLY A 152 -0.07 -8.58 3.02
CA GLY A 152 -0.71 -9.29 4.14
C GLY A 152 -2.11 -8.82 4.51
N GLU A 153 -2.75 -8.01 3.66
CA GLU A 153 -4.04 -7.37 3.93
C GLU A 153 -5.16 -8.36 4.28
N TYR A 154 -5.17 -9.53 3.65
CA TYR A 154 -6.13 -10.61 3.89
C TYR A 154 -5.47 -11.92 4.36
N GLY A 155 -4.31 -11.80 5.01
CA GLY A 155 -3.56 -12.93 5.57
C GLY A 155 -2.83 -13.78 4.53
N ASP A 156 -2.39 -14.97 4.94
CA ASP A 156 -1.41 -15.78 4.20
C ASP A 156 -1.85 -16.15 2.78
N LYS A 157 -3.16 -16.38 2.54
CA LYS A 157 -3.67 -16.66 1.18
C LYS A 157 -3.46 -15.48 0.23
N TRP A 158 -3.52 -14.25 0.74
CA TRP A 158 -3.27 -13.04 -0.04
C TRP A 158 -1.78 -12.90 -0.39
N HIS A 159 -0.92 -13.24 0.57
CA HIS A 159 0.53 -13.27 0.41
C HIS A 159 0.95 -14.34 -0.61
N ASP A 160 0.47 -15.58 -0.43
CA ASP A 160 0.70 -16.71 -1.33
C ASP A 160 0.19 -16.46 -2.76
N GLY A 161 -0.88 -15.69 -2.89
CA GLY A 161 -1.47 -15.31 -4.16
C GLY A 161 -0.59 -14.39 -5.04
N GLY A 162 0.48 -13.81 -4.49
CA GLY A 162 1.37 -12.87 -5.19
C GLY A 162 2.86 -13.10 -4.99
N ARG A 163 3.28 -14.29 -4.53
CA ARG A 163 4.71 -14.66 -4.35
C ARG A 163 5.09 -15.94 -5.11
N LEU A 164 6.38 -16.22 -5.19
CA LEU A 164 6.95 -17.38 -5.91
C LEU A 164 6.36 -17.51 -7.33
N LEU A 165 5.80 -18.67 -7.67
CA LEU A 165 5.22 -18.95 -8.99
C LEU A 165 3.97 -18.10 -9.30
N ASN A 166 3.38 -17.46 -8.30
CA ASN A 166 2.24 -16.56 -8.44
C ASN A 166 2.65 -15.09 -8.52
N ARG A 167 3.95 -14.77 -8.56
CA ARG A 167 4.44 -13.38 -8.52
C ARG A 167 3.83 -12.47 -9.60
N GLN A 168 3.54 -13.01 -10.79
CA GLN A 168 2.92 -12.27 -11.88
C GLN A 168 1.56 -11.67 -11.50
N ASN A 169 0.79 -12.33 -10.64
CA ASN A 169 -0.51 -11.83 -10.17
C ASN A 169 -0.38 -10.48 -9.47
N SER A 170 0.73 -10.25 -8.76
CA SER A 170 1.01 -8.97 -8.11
C SER A 170 1.13 -7.85 -9.16
N PHE A 171 1.88 -8.08 -10.24
CA PHE A 171 2.01 -7.10 -11.33
C PHE A 171 0.68 -6.89 -12.06
N ASP A 172 -0.06 -7.97 -12.32
CA ASP A 172 -1.38 -7.91 -12.94
C ASP A 172 -2.39 -7.12 -12.09
N ASP A 173 -2.33 -7.25 -10.75
CA ASP A 173 -3.13 -6.45 -9.82
C ASP A 173 -2.78 -4.95 -9.91
N PHE A 174 -1.50 -4.62 -9.98
CA PHE A 174 -1.04 -3.23 -10.07
C PHE A 174 -1.40 -2.59 -11.42
N ILE A 175 -1.23 -3.34 -12.51
CA ILE A 175 -1.66 -2.93 -13.86
C ILE A 175 -3.19 -2.75 -13.89
N GLY A 176 -3.95 -3.65 -13.27
CA GLY A 176 -5.40 -3.51 -13.16
C GLY A 176 -5.82 -2.25 -12.38
N ALA A 177 -5.05 -1.83 -11.38
CA ALA A 177 -5.30 -0.57 -10.67
C ALA A 177 -5.09 0.64 -11.58
N ALA A 178 -4.03 0.63 -12.40
CA ALA A 178 -3.77 1.67 -13.40
C ALA A 178 -4.90 1.78 -14.43
N GLU A 179 -5.31 0.64 -15.01
CA GLU A 179 -6.42 0.57 -15.96
C GLU A 179 -7.75 1.03 -15.35
N TYR A 180 -8.01 0.69 -14.07
CA TYR A 180 -9.15 1.20 -13.34
C TYR A 180 -9.12 2.72 -13.21
N LEU A 181 -8.00 3.31 -12.79
CA LEU A 181 -7.88 4.77 -12.61
C LEU A 181 -8.10 5.53 -13.92
N ILE A 182 -7.58 5.01 -15.03
CA ILE A 182 -7.75 5.59 -16.37
C ILE A 182 -9.20 5.45 -16.84
N SER A 183 -9.78 4.23 -16.76
CA SER A 183 -11.15 3.98 -17.21
C SER A 183 -12.21 4.77 -16.44
N GLN A 184 -12.00 4.98 -15.13
CA GLN A 184 -12.85 5.81 -14.28
C GLN A 184 -12.54 7.32 -14.40
N LYS A 185 -11.67 7.72 -15.33
CA LYS A 185 -11.32 9.11 -15.62
C LYS A 185 -10.73 9.88 -14.42
N TYR A 186 -10.11 9.18 -13.47
CA TYR A 186 -9.28 9.86 -12.48
C TYR A 186 -8.07 10.51 -13.14
N THR A 187 -7.51 9.85 -14.16
CA THR A 187 -6.29 10.26 -14.87
C THR A 187 -6.27 9.70 -16.29
N SER A 188 -5.14 9.86 -16.98
CA SER A 188 -4.81 9.31 -18.31
C SER A 188 -3.39 8.74 -18.28
N SER A 189 -3.03 7.87 -19.24
CA SER A 189 -1.70 7.22 -19.26
C SER A 189 -0.56 8.21 -19.12
N ASP A 190 -0.54 9.28 -19.91
CA ASP A 190 0.49 10.33 -19.91
C ASP A 190 0.63 11.08 -18.57
N LYS A 191 -0.38 10.97 -17.70
CA LYS A 191 -0.45 11.65 -16.40
C LYS A 191 -0.38 10.69 -15.21
N LEU A 192 -0.30 9.39 -15.47
CA LEU A 192 -0.17 8.37 -14.46
C LEU A 192 1.30 8.17 -14.09
N ILE A 193 1.60 8.40 -12.82
CA ILE A 193 2.90 8.24 -12.19
C ILE A 193 2.82 7.00 -11.30
N ILE A 194 3.65 6.00 -11.54
CA ILE A 194 3.75 4.81 -10.68
C ILE A 194 4.97 4.90 -9.77
N GLU A 195 4.81 4.49 -8.51
CA GLU A 195 5.86 4.59 -7.51
C GLU A 195 5.89 3.40 -6.55
N GLY A 196 7.09 2.96 -6.21
CA GLY A 196 7.31 1.88 -5.24
C GLY A 196 8.77 1.84 -4.79
N GLY A 197 9.00 1.27 -3.61
CA GLY A 197 10.34 1.13 -3.02
C GLY A 197 10.70 -0.33 -2.72
N SER A 198 11.98 -0.69 -2.86
CA SER A 198 12.48 -2.05 -2.61
C SER A 198 11.75 -3.08 -3.50
N GLN A 199 10.97 -4.01 -2.94
CA GLN A 199 10.11 -4.90 -3.73
C GLN A 199 9.09 -4.13 -4.58
N GLY A 200 8.54 -3.02 -4.07
CA GLY A 200 7.71 -2.12 -4.86
C GLY A 200 8.48 -1.45 -6.01
N GLY A 201 9.78 -1.20 -5.85
CA GLY A 201 10.63 -0.67 -6.92
C GLY A 201 10.87 -1.70 -8.02
N MET A 202 11.05 -2.98 -7.65
CA MET A 202 11.08 -4.10 -8.60
C MET A 202 9.74 -4.22 -9.34
N MET A 203 8.62 -4.13 -8.62
CA MET A 203 7.27 -4.15 -9.20
C MET A 203 7.07 -3.01 -10.20
N VAL A 204 7.48 -1.77 -9.87
CA VAL A 204 7.40 -0.64 -10.79
C VAL A 204 8.16 -0.96 -12.08
N ALA A 205 9.41 -1.39 -11.98
CA ALA A 205 10.23 -1.69 -13.14
C ALA A 205 9.66 -2.85 -13.99
N ALA A 206 9.14 -3.91 -13.35
CA ALA A 206 8.48 -5.00 -14.04
C ALA A 206 7.20 -4.55 -14.78
N CYS A 207 6.37 -3.72 -14.14
CA CYS A 207 5.16 -3.17 -14.77
C CYS A 207 5.51 -2.25 -15.93
N THR A 208 6.53 -1.39 -15.80
CA THR A 208 7.02 -0.54 -16.88
C THR A 208 7.46 -1.35 -18.09
N ASN A 209 8.19 -2.46 -17.87
CA ASN A 209 8.61 -3.34 -18.96
C ASN A 209 7.42 -4.05 -19.63
N GLN A 210 6.40 -4.43 -18.87
CA GLN A 210 5.24 -5.18 -19.37
C GLN A 210 4.20 -4.30 -20.06
N ARG A 211 3.98 -3.08 -19.57
CA ARG A 211 2.95 -2.13 -20.02
C ARG A 211 3.46 -0.69 -20.04
N PRO A 212 4.50 -0.37 -20.84
CA PRO A 212 5.04 0.98 -20.91
C PRO A 212 3.99 2.00 -21.40
N ASP A 213 2.98 1.55 -22.15
CA ASP A 213 1.87 2.34 -22.68
C ASP A 213 0.94 2.95 -21.62
N LEU A 214 1.00 2.46 -20.37
CA LEU A 214 0.09 2.90 -19.30
C LEU A 214 0.64 4.06 -18.46
N PHE A 215 1.94 4.36 -18.52
CA PHE A 215 2.59 5.20 -17.51
C PHE A 215 3.37 6.35 -18.13
N GLY A 216 2.99 7.59 -17.80
CA GLY A 216 3.73 8.79 -18.19
C GLY A 216 4.99 9.03 -17.36
N CYS A 217 5.09 8.43 -16.17
CA CYS A 217 6.30 8.50 -15.34
C CYS A 217 6.39 7.31 -14.38
N THR A 218 7.61 6.85 -14.11
CA THR A 218 7.86 5.69 -13.27
C THR A 218 8.98 5.99 -12.27
N ILE A 219 8.72 5.81 -10.97
CA ILE A 219 9.65 6.12 -9.89
C ILE A 219 9.93 4.85 -9.07
N ALA A 220 11.03 4.17 -9.40
CA ALA A 220 11.46 2.96 -8.72
C ALA A 220 12.57 3.26 -7.69
N HIS A 221 12.21 3.31 -6.41
CA HIS A 221 13.18 3.56 -5.33
C HIS A 221 13.88 2.26 -4.92
N VAL A 222 15.21 2.23 -4.94
CA VAL A 222 16.05 1.12 -4.41
C VAL A 222 15.55 -0.29 -4.79
N GLY A 223 15.08 -0.45 -6.03
CA GLY A 223 14.43 -1.68 -6.49
C GLY A 223 15.39 -2.85 -6.70
N VAL A 224 14.88 -4.08 -6.51
CA VAL A 224 15.62 -5.32 -6.81
C VAL A 224 15.52 -5.61 -8.32
N MET A 225 16.51 -5.17 -9.10
CA MET A 225 16.41 -5.17 -10.57
C MET A 225 16.94 -6.45 -11.24
N ASP A 226 17.86 -7.15 -10.59
CA ASP A 226 18.40 -8.43 -11.06
C ASP A 226 17.85 -9.57 -10.21
N MET A 227 16.76 -10.17 -10.67
CA MET A 227 16.09 -11.28 -9.99
C MET A 227 16.83 -12.62 -10.14
N LEU A 228 17.90 -12.70 -10.96
CA LEU A 228 18.70 -13.92 -11.11
C LEU A 228 19.86 -13.97 -10.12
N ARG A 229 20.27 -12.82 -9.59
CA ARG A 229 21.46 -12.71 -8.72
C ARG A 229 21.19 -12.08 -7.36
N PHE A 230 19.98 -11.59 -7.08
CA PHE A 230 19.66 -10.91 -5.82
C PHE A 230 20.12 -11.70 -4.58
N HIS A 231 19.98 -13.03 -4.60
CA HIS A 231 20.28 -13.91 -3.47
C HIS A 231 21.78 -14.02 -3.16
N LYS A 232 22.66 -13.59 -4.08
CA LYS A 232 24.11 -13.67 -3.93
C LYS A 232 24.72 -12.47 -3.20
N PHE A 233 23.92 -11.45 -2.86
CA PHE A 233 24.44 -10.21 -2.28
C PHE A 233 23.80 -9.91 -0.92
N THR A 234 24.63 -9.65 0.09
CA THR A 234 24.21 -9.22 1.45
C THR A 234 23.16 -10.16 2.05
N ILE A 235 21.97 -9.65 2.41
CA ILE A 235 20.86 -10.40 3.00
C ILE A 235 19.87 -10.92 1.93
N GLY A 236 20.17 -10.76 0.64
CA GLY A 236 19.25 -11.10 -0.44
C GLY A 236 18.80 -12.57 -0.43
N HIS A 237 19.62 -13.48 0.10
CA HIS A 237 19.26 -14.89 0.27
C HIS A 237 17.98 -15.09 1.11
N ALA A 238 17.68 -14.20 2.05
CA ALA A 238 16.47 -14.28 2.87
C ALA A 238 15.19 -14.04 2.06
N TRP A 239 15.28 -13.41 0.89
CA TRP A 239 14.13 -13.04 0.06
C TRP A 239 13.67 -14.17 -0.87
N MET A 240 14.39 -15.29 -0.90
CA MET A 240 14.01 -16.47 -1.67
C MET A 240 12.67 -17.07 -1.21
N SER A 241 12.23 -16.80 0.01
CA SER A 241 10.88 -17.18 0.49
C SER A 241 9.74 -16.56 -0.34
N ASP A 242 10.02 -15.41 -0.96
CA ASP A 242 9.05 -14.62 -1.72
C ASP A 242 9.33 -14.67 -3.23
N TYR A 243 10.59 -14.73 -3.65
CA TYR A 243 10.98 -14.73 -5.06
C TYR A 243 11.28 -16.13 -5.62
N GLY A 244 11.65 -17.08 -4.76
CA GLY A 244 12.21 -18.36 -5.15
C GLY A 244 13.73 -18.34 -5.20
N ASN A 245 14.33 -19.51 -5.36
CA ASN A 245 15.78 -19.67 -5.50
C ASN A 245 16.18 -19.70 -6.98
N PRO A 246 16.84 -18.66 -7.54
CA PRO A 246 17.21 -18.65 -8.96
C PRO A 246 18.21 -19.74 -9.38
N ASP A 247 18.87 -20.42 -8.44
CA ASP A 247 19.74 -21.55 -8.75
C ASP A 247 18.94 -22.86 -9.00
N GLU A 248 17.62 -22.87 -8.77
CA GLU A 248 16.72 -23.98 -9.07
C GLU A 248 15.93 -23.72 -10.37
N GLU A 249 15.88 -24.71 -11.28
CA GLU A 249 15.33 -24.53 -12.64
C GLU A 249 13.90 -23.98 -12.66
N ILE A 250 13.02 -24.48 -11.78
CA ILE A 250 11.62 -24.04 -11.73
C ILE A 250 11.50 -22.56 -11.33
N HIS A 251 12.30 -22.13 -10.37
CA HIS A 251 12.31 -20.76 -9.89
C HIS A 251 13.00 -19.84 -10.89
N PHE A 252 14.14 -20.26 -11.48
CA PHE A 252 14.80 -19.55 -12.56
C PHE A 252 13.83 -19.24 -13.71
N LYS A 253 13.13 -20.26 -14.23
CA LYS A 253 12.17 -20.08 -15.33
C LYS A 253 11.03 -19.13 -14.97
N ASN A 254 10.65 -19.04 -13.69
CA ASN A 254 9.65 -18.11 -13.23
C ASN A 254 10.21 -16.68 -13.11
N VAL A 255 11.32 -16.49 -12.38
CA VAL A 255 11.91 -15.16 -12.14
C VAL A 255 12.43 -14.51 -13.41
N TYR A 256 12.91 -15.30 -14.36
CA TYR A 256 13.42 -14.80 -15.64
C TYR A 256 12.34 -14.06 -16.44
N LYS A 257 11.06 -14.44 -16.32
CA LYS A 257 9.94 -13.82 -17.05
C LYS A 257 9.65 -12.37 -16.64
N PHE A 258 10.02 -11.99 -15.42
CA PHE A 258 9.71 -10.66 -14.88
C PHE A 258 10.94 -9.91 -14.34
N SER A 259 12.13 -10.51 -14.37
CA SER A 259 13.36 -9.88 -13.93
C SER A 259 13.59 -8.56 -14.67
N PRO A 260 13.53 -7.38 -14.01
CA PRO A 260 13.50 -6.10 -14.71
C PRO A 260 14.70 -5.88 -15.64
N LEU A 261 15.91 -6.20 -15.17
CA LEU A 261 17.14 -6.05 -15.96
C LEU A 261 17.13 -6.89 -17.25
N HIS A 262 16.45 -8.02 -17.25
CA HIS A 262 16.49 -8.99 -18.35
C HIS A 262 15.31 -8.87 -19.31
N ASN A 263 14.33 -8.02 -18.99
CA ASN A 263 13.10 -7.85 -19.76
C ASN A 263 12.89 -6.40 -20.22
N VAL A 264 13.96 -5.61 -20.33
CA VAL A 264 13.88 -4.26 -20.91
C VAL A 264 13.42 -4.39 -22.38
N PRO A 265 12.29 -3.78 -22.78
CA PRO A 265 11.82 -3.81 -24.16
C PRO A 265 12.87 -3.23 -25.11
N LYS A 266 12.99 -3.80 -26.32
CA LYS A 266 13.94 -3.30 -27.33
C LYS A 266 13.51 -1.97 -27.95
N GLU A 267 12.22 -1.63 -27.85
CA GLU A 267 11.63 -0.38 -28.31
C GLU A 267 10.66 0.08 -27.20
N ALA A 268 10.88 1.29 -26.69
CA ALA A 268 10.07 1.94 -25.66
C ALA A 268 9.68 3.34 -26.13
#